data_AF-A0A9X4WYF7-F1
#
_entry.id   AF-A0A9X4WYF7-F1
#
_cell.length_a   1.000
_cell.length_b   1.000
_cell.length_c   1.000
_cell.angle_alpha   90.00
_cell.angle_beta   90.00
_cell.angle_gamma   90.00
#
_symmetry.space_group_name_H-M   'P 1'
#
loop_
_entity.id
_entity.type
_entity.pdbx_description
1 polymer ?
#
loop_
_entity_poly.entity_id
_entity_poly.type
_entity_poly.pdbx_seq_one_letter_code
_entity_poly.pdbx_strand_id
1 'polypeptide(L)'
;MELLFFSGDWYIKGVENMSTEKTYPMTQEGKQKLENELEQLKTVRRKEVVERIKIARSFGDLSENSEYDAAKDEQAFVEGRITQLENMIRNAVIIKDTGEVSTVVTLGKTVTFKELPNGDEEAYTIVGSAEADPFEGRISNDSPIAKSLLGKQIGEKVTIQTPGGEMQVEIVSVK
;
A
#
# COMPACT_ATOMS: atom_id res chain seq x y z
N MET A 1 35.72 -0.10 -45.51
CA MET A 1 34.64 0.88 -45.65
C MET A 1 33.59 0.26 -46.55
N GLU A 2 32.54 -0.29 -45.96
CA GLU A 2 31.21 -0.39 -46.55
C GLU A 2 30.25 -0.76 -45.42
N LEU A 3 29.44 0.23 -45.01
CA LEU A 3 28.33 0.09 -44.09
C LEU A 3 27.11 -0.28 -44.93
N LEU A 4 26.49 -1.44 -44.67
CA LEU A 4 25.17 -1.76 -45.19
C LEU A 4 24.14 -1.60 -44.06
N PHE A 5 23.38 -0.51 -44.15
CA PHE A 5 22.18 -0.28 -43.35
C PHE A 5 21.03 -1.10 -43.97
N PHE A 6 20.41 -1.98 -43.18
CA PHE A 6 19.06 -2.47 -43.47
C PHE A 6 18.12 -2.07 -42.34
N SER A 7 17.10 -1.32 -42.76
CA SER A 7 15.97 -0.83 -42.00
C SER A 7 15.03 -1.94 -41.53
N GLY A 8 14.48 -1.76 -40.32
CA GLY A 8 13.08 -2.08 -40.04
C GLY A 8 12.77 -3.51 -39.57
N ASP A 9 12.25 -3.56 -38.36
CA ASP A 9 11.31 -4.57 -37.84
C ASP A 9 11.86 -5.94 -37.40
N TRP A 10 12.28 -5.99 -36.13
CA TRP A 10 12.31 -7.24 -35.35
C TRP A 10 10.94 -7.45 -34.67
N TYR A 11 10.04 -8.17 -35.33
CA TYR A 11 8.81 -8.68 -34.71
C TYR A 11 9.14 -9.89 -33.80
N ILE A 12 9.25 -9.67 -32.49
CA ILE A 12 9.25 -10.77 -31.51
C ILE A 12 7.79 -11.20 -31.29
N LYS A 13 7.38 -12.29 -31.94
CA LYS A 13 6.18 -13.04 -31.58
C LYS A 13 6.42 -13.69 -30.22
N GLY A 14 5.84 -13.15 -29.14
CA GLY A 14 5.94 -13.81 -27.83
C GLY A 14 5.51 -13.02 -26.59
N VAL A 15 4.98 -11.80 -26.71
CA VAL A 15 4.46 -11.06 -25.53
C VAL A 15 2.94 -10.96 -25.60
N GLU A 16 2.27 -12.11 -25.58
CA GLU A 16 0.82 -12.17 -25.38
C GLU A 16 0.55 -12.77 -24.00
N ASN A 17 -0.05 -11.95 -23.13
CA ASN A 17 -0.54 -12.24 -21.78
C ASN A 17 0.51 -12.57 -20.70
N MET A 18 1.26 -11.55 -20.28
CA MET A 18 1.55 -11.41 -18.85
C MET A 18 0.33 -10.75 -18.19
N SER A 19 -0.53 -11.53 -17.54
CA SER A 19 -1.34 -10.97 -16.46
C SER A 19 -0.37 -10.36 -15.47
N THR A 20 -0.28 -9.03 -15.43
CA THR A 20 0.50 -8.33 -14.41
C THR A 20 -0.17 -8.64 -13.07
N GLU A 21 0.22 -9.74 -12.43
CA GLU A 21 -0.19 -10.02 -11.06
C GLU A 21 0.21 -8.80 -10.24
N LYS A 22 -0.80 -8.16 -9.63
CA LYS A 22 -0.60 -6.95 -8.86
C LYS A 22 0.29 -7.32 -7.67
N THR A 23 1.54 -6.87 -7.69
CA THR A 23 2.48 -7.06 -6.59
C THR A 23 2.21 -6.04 -5.48
N TYR A 24 2.37 -6.47 -4.23
CA TYR A 24 2.17 -5.62 -3.06
C TYR A 24 3.49 -5.47 -2.30
N PRO A 25 4.28 -4.45 -2.62
CA PRO A 25 5.52 -4.20 -1.89
C PRO A 25 5.18 -3.77 -0.46
N MET A 26 5.88 -4.35 0.53
CA MET A 26 5.71 -4.04 1.95
C MET A 26 6.93 -4.50 2.76
N THR A 27 7.09 -4.02 3.99
CA THR A 27 8.10 -4.58 4.89
C THR A 27 7.65 -5.93 5.46
N GLN A 28 8.58 -6.65 6.10
CA GLN A 28 8.26 -7.86 6.85
C GLN A 28 7.27 -7.59 8.01
N GLU A 29 7.40 -6.43 8.66
CA GLU A 29 6.51 -6.00 9.73
C GLU A 29 5.09 -5.75 9.18
N GLY A 30 4.98 -5.08 8.03
CA GLY A 30 3.72 -4.84 7.35
C GLY A 30 3.00 -6.13 6.97
N LYS A 31 3.72 -7.13 6.45
CA LYS A 31 3.15 -8.45 6.18
C LYS A 31 2.62 -9.12 7.45
N GLN A 32 3.39 -9.09 8.55
CA GLN A 32 2.96 -9.66 9.82
C GLN A 32 1.69 -8.99 10.35
N LYS A 33 1.56 -7.65 10.22
CA LYS A 33 0.33 -6.93 10.60
C LYS A 33 -0.89 -7.43 9.81
N LEU A 34 -0.74 -7.63 8.50
CA LEU A 34 -1.80 -8.19 7.65
C LEU A 34 -2.18 -9.62 8.04
N GLU A 35 -1.19 -10.46 8.35
CA GLU A 35 -1.42 -11.85 8.79
C GLU A 35 -2.16 -11.90 10.13
N ASN A 36 -1.79 -11.04 11.08
CA ASN A 36 -2.47 -10.92 12.37
C ASN A 36 -3.92 -10.45 12.20
N GLU A 37 -4.16 -9.43 11.35
CA GLU A 37 -5.52 -8.97 11.03
C GLU A 37 -6.35 -10.09 10.40
N LEU A 38 -5.77 -10.83 9.44
CA LEU A 38 -6.43 -11.95 8.78
C LEU A 38 -6.80 -13.06 9.77
N GLU A 39 -5.91 -13.39 10.71
CA GLU A 39 -6.17 -14.38 11.75
C GLU A 39 -7.33 -13.95 12.65
N GLN A 40 -7.32 -12.71 13.12
CA GLN A 40 -8.41 -12.16 13.95
C GLN A 40 -9.76 -12.21 13.22
N LEU A 41 -9.77 -11.83 11.94
CA LEU A 41 -10.98 -11.88 11.13
C LEU A 41 -11.50 -13.32 10.96
N LYS A 42 -10.62 -14.28 10.67
CA LYS A 42 -11.01 -15.69 10.43
C LYS A 42 -11.41 -16.44 11.70
N THR A 43 -10.74 -16.17 12.82
CA THR A 43 -10.87 -16.98 14.04
C THR A 43 -11.86 -16.41 15.05
N VAL A 44 -12.00 -15.08 15.08
CA VAL A 44 -12.87 -14.35 16.02
C VAL A 44 -14.05 -13.75 15.27
N ARG A 45 -13.82 -12.72 14.44
CA ARG A 45 -14.91 -11.90 13.88
C ARG A 45 -15.88 -12.68 13.01
N ARG A 46 -15.39 -13.55 12.13
CA ARG A 46 -16.24 -14.40 11.28
C ARG A 46 -17.20 -15.25 12.11
N LYS A 47 -16.76 -15.79 13.26
CA LYS A 47 -17.61 -16.59 14.14
C LYS A 47 -18.65 -15.72 14.85
N GLU A 48 -18.25 -14.55 15.33
CA GLU A 48 -19.17 -13.58 15.96
C GLU A 48 -20.30 -13.18 15.00
N VAL A 49 -19.95 -12.86 13.74
CA VAL A 49 -20.92 -12.51 12.70
C VAL A 49 -21.86 -13.67 12.37
N VAL A 50 -21.33 -14.90 12.24
CA VAL A 50 -22.17 -16.10 12.01
C VAL A 50 -23.15 -16.33 13.15
N GLU A 51 -22.72 -16.17 14.41
CA GLU A 51 -23.61 -16.32 15.57
C GLU A 51 -24.65 -15.20 15.62
N ARG A 52 -24.28 -13.95 15.31
CA ARG A 52 -25.24 -12.83 15.20
C ARG A 52 -26.30 -13.08 14.14
N ILE A 53 -25.91 -13.56 12.96
CA ILE A 53 -26.87 -13.95 11.91
C ILE A 53 -27.81 -15.04 12.41
N LYS A 54 -27.28 -16.05 13.10
CA LYS A 54 -28.09 -17.16 13.65
C LYS A 54 -29.10 -16.67 14.69
N ILE A 55 -28.68 -15.80 15.60
CA ILE A 55 -29.54 -15.18 16.60
C ILE A 55 -30.61 -14.32 15.91
N ALA A 56 -30.23 -13.46 14.96
CA ALA A 56 -31.16 -12.63 14.20
C ALA A 56 -32.22 -13.48 13.47
N ARG A 57 -31.81 -14.61 12.89
CA ARG A 57 -32.72 -15.58 12.24
C ARG A 57 -33.72 -16.23 13.17
N SER A 58 -33.45 -16.28 14.48
CA SER A 58 -34.34 -16.91 15.45
C SER A 58 -35.57 -16.08 15.81
N PHE A 59 -35.59 -14.77 15.47
CA PHE A 59 -36.71 -13.87 15.76
C PHE A 59 -37.91 -14.02 14.81
N GLY A 60 -37.85 -14.96 13.85
CA GLY A 60 -38.98 -15.33 13.02
C GLY A 60 -39.13 -14.45 11.78
N ASP A 61 -39.81 -13.31 11.91
CA ASP A 61 -40.01 -12.42 10.77
C ASP A 61 -38.72 -11.65 10.44
N LEU A 62 -38.13 -12.00 9.29
CA LEU A 62 -36.89 -11.39 8.82
C LEU A 62 -37.12 -10.17 7.94
N SER A 63 -38.36 -9.93 7.49
CA SER A 63 -38.67 -8.88 6.53
C SER A 63 -38.57 -7.46 7.12
N GLU A 64 -38.61 -7.34 8.44
CA GLU A 64 -38.41 -6.09 9.19
C GLU A 64 -37.19 -6.15 10.14
N ASN A 65 -36.36 -7.19 10.04
CA ASN A 65 -35.28 -7.42 11.00
C ASN A 65 -34.00 -6.69 10.60
N SER A 66 -33.88 -5.43 11.03
CA SER A 66 -32.70 -4.60 10.81
C SER A 66 -31.40 -5.22 11.34
N GLU A 67 -31.47 -6.06 12.38
CA GLU A 67 -30.29 -6.73 12.94
C GLU A 67 -29.80 -7.86 12.02
N TYR A 68 -30.72 -8.54 11.32
CA TYR A 68 -30.35 -9.53 10.30
C TYR A 68 -29.65 -8.88 9.11
N ASP A 69 -30.20 -7.79 8.59
CA ASP A 69 -29.62 -7.06 7.47
C ASP A 69 -28.23 -6.51 7.84
N ALA A 70 -28.10 -5.86 9.00
CA ALA A 70 -26.82 -5.36 9.49
C ALA A 70 -25.77 -6.49 9.64
N ALA A 71 -26.17 -7.65 10.17
CA ALA A 71 -25.27 -8.79 10.30
C ALA A 71 -24.87 -9.39 8.94
N LYS A 72 -25.74 -9.35 7.93
CA LYS A 72 -25.45 -9.77 6.56
C LYS A 72 -24.50 -8.81 5.84
N ASP A 73 -24.66 -7.51 6.05
CA ASP A 73 -23.73 -6.50 5.53
C ASP A 73 -22.35 -6.63 6.17
N GLU A 74 -22.30 -6.84 7.49
CA GLU A 74 -21.06 -7.08 8.20
C GLU A 74 -20.38 -8.38 7.72
N GLN A 75 -21.15 -9.43 7.45
CA GLN A 75 -20.62 -10.64 6.82
C GLN A 75 -19.97 -10.34 5.47
N ALA A 76 -20.64 -9.57 4.60
CA ALA A 76 -20.08 -9.20 3.31
C ALA A 76 -18.79 -8.40 3.45
N PHE A 77 -18.75 -7.46 4.40
CA PHE A 77 -17.56 -6.67 4.70
C PHE A 77 -16.40 -7.53 5.20
N VAL A 78 -16.64 -8.40 6.18
CA VAL A 78 -15.62 -9.30 6.75
C VAL A 78 -15.06 -10.24 5.69
N GLU A 79 -15.91 -10.88 4.88
CA GLU A 79 -15.45 -11.79 3.82
C GLU A 79 -14.71 -11.05 2.69
N GLY A 80 -15.17 -9.84 2.35
CA GLY A 80 -14.47 -8.96 1.41
C GLY A 80 -13.07 -8.60 1.90
N ARG A 81 -12.95 -8.21 3.18
CA ARG A 81 -11.66 -7.88 3.79
C ARG A 81 -10.73 -9.08 3.86
N ILE A 82 -11.24 -10.25 4.25
CA ILE A 82 -10.46 -11.50 4.27
C ILE A 82 -9.90 -11.80 2.88
N THR A 83 -10.73 -11.73 1.85
CA THR A 83 -10.31 -11.96 0.45
C THR A 83 -9.23 -10.97 0.02
N GLN A 84 -9.40 -9.69 0.37
CA GLN A 84 -8.41 -8.65 0.09
C GLN A 84 -7.06 -8.95 0.78
N LEU A 85 -7.08 -9.28 2.07
CA LEU A 85 -5.89 -9.58 2.85
C LEU A 85 -5.16 -10.82 2.32
N GLU A 86 -5.89 -11.90 2.03
CA GLU A 86 -5.31 -13.11 1.45
C GLU A 86 -4.63 -12.83 0.10
N ASN A 87 -5.24 -11.97 -0.74
CA ASN A 87 -4.64 -11.55 -2.00
C ASN A 87 -3.38 -10.71 -1.80
N MET A 88 -3.40 -9.76 -0.85
CA MET A 88 -2.24 -8.91 -0.54
C MET A 88 -1.07 -9.74 0.02
N ILE A 89 -1.33 -10.66 0.94
CA ILE A 89 -0.31 -11.52 1.57
C ILE A 89 0.28 -12.50 0.55
N ARG A 90 -0.56 -13.10 -0.31
CA ARG A 90 -0.11 -14.04 -1.35
C ARG A 90 0.84 -13.38 -2.35
N ASN A 91 0.55 -12.13 -2.72
CA ASN A 91 1.29 -11.37 -3.72
C ASN A 91 2.26 -10.35 -3.08
N ALA A 92 2.61 -10.55 -1.80
CA ALA A 92 3.49 -9.66 -1.05
C ALA A 92 4.93 -9.76 -1.56
N VAL A 93 5.54 -8.63 -1.87
CA VAL A 93 6.97 -8.52 -2.19
C VAL A 93 7.65 -7.85 -1.00
N ILE A 94 8.44 -8.61 -0.24
CA ILE A 94 9.11 -8.10 0.94
C ILE A 94 10.29 -7.22 0.54
N ILE A 95 10.21 -5.95 0.89
CA ILE A 95 11.31 -5.01 0.75
C ILE A 95 12.02 -4.92 2.09
N LYS A 96 13.33 -5.22 2.07
CA LYS A 96 14.20 -5.04 3.21
C LYS A 96 14.78 -3.64 3.14
N ASP A 97 14.64 -2.88 4.22
CA ASP A 97 15.55 -1.77 4.43
C ASP A 97 16.91 -2.34 4.82
N THR A 98 17.88 -2.21 3.93
CA THR A 98 19.26 -2.61 4.20
C THR A 98 20.00 -1.57 5.05
N GLY A 99 19.39 -0.41 5.34
CA GLY A 99 20.05 0.75 5.92
C GLY A 99 21.12 1.36 5.00
N GLU A 100 21.24 0.84 3.79
CA GLU A 100 22.16 1.36 2.78
C GLU A 100 21.61 2.67 2.25
N VAL A 101 22.49 3.67 2.21
CA VAL A 101 22.21 4.95 1.59
C VAL A 101 21.84 4.70 0.13
N SER A 102 20.64 5.11 -0.24
CA SER A 102 20.16 5.07 -1.63
C SER A 102 20.21 6.48 -2.20
N THR A 103 20.32 6.59 -3.52
CA THR A 103 20.10 7.88 -4.19
C THR A 103 18.64 8.08 -4.57
N VAL A 104 17.85 7.01 -4.65
CA VAL A 104 16.46 7.00 -5.12
C VAL A 104 15.51 6.64 -3.97
N VAL A 105 14.44 7.43 -3.84
CA VAL A 105 13.34 7.18 -2.92
C VAL A 105 12.54 5.96 -3.38
N THR A 106 12.49 4.94 -2.54
CA THR A 106 11.73 3.70 -2.76
C THR A 106 10.97 3.31 -1.49
N LEU A 107 10.04 2.35 -1.59
CA LEU A 107 9.34 1.83 -0.43
C LEU A 107 10.34 1.21 0.56
N GLY A 108 10.11 1.39 1.85
CA GLY A 108 10.98 0.95 2.94
C GLY A 108 12.07 1.96 3.30
N LYS A 109 12.27 3.00 2.49
CA LYS A 109 13.30 4.03 2.74
C LYS A 109 12.76 5.20 3.55
N THR A 110 13.65 5.75 4.37
CA THR A 110 13.47 7.01 5.08
C THR A 110 13.99 8.15 4.24
N VAL A 111 13.12 9.08 3.89
CA VAL A 111 13.42 10.26 3.08
C VAL A 111 13.46 11.46 4.00
N THR A 112 14.58 12.18 3.99
CA THR A 112 14.67 13.51 4.57
C THR A 112 14.52 14.54 3.47
N PHE A 113 13.59 15.48 3.63
CA PHE A 113 13.43 16.60 2.72
C PHE A 113 13.38 17.91 3.50
N LYS A 114 13.73 19.00 2.84
CA LYS A 114 13.71 20.35 3.39
C LYS A 114 12.72 21.21 2.64
N GLU A 115 11.84 21.92 3.35
CA GLU A 115 10.96 22.91 2.73
C GLU A 115 11.76 24.11 2.22
N LEU A 116 11.45 24.56 1.00
CA LEU A 116 12.10 25.70 0.36
C LEU A 116 11.30 27.00 0.56
N PRO A 117 11.98 28.16 0.69
CA PRO A 117 13.44 28.32 0.62
C PRO A 117 14.18 28.05 1.95
N ASN A 118 13.51 28.20 3.09
CA ASN A 118 14.17 28.30 4.40
C ASN A 118 13.49 27.46 5.50
N GLY A 119 12.73 26.42 5.15
CA GLY A 119 12.05 25.58 6.12
C GLY A 119 12.98 24.56 6.78
N ASP A 120 12.42 23.83 7.73
CA ASP A 120 13.12 22.79 8.49
C ASP A 120 13.20 21.48 7.69
N GLU A 121 14.10 20.60 8.11
CA GLU A 121 14.19 19.24 7.58
C GLU A 121 13.18 18.32 8.28
N GLU A 122 12.42 17.59 7.48
CA GLU A 122 11.50 16.56 7.94
C GLU A 122 11.92 15.20 7.39
N ALA A 123 11.74 14.14 8.17
CA ALA A 123 12.10 12.78 7.79
C ALA A 123 10.90 11.84 7.92
N TYR A 124 10.63 11.07 6.86
CA TYR A 124 9.54 10.09 6.85
C TYR A 124 9.98 8.78 6.19
N THR A 125 9.58 7.65 6.78
CA THR A 125 9.72 6.33 6.16
C THR A 125 8.51 6.06 5.27
N ILE A 126 8.74 5.80 3.98
CA ILE A 126 7.66 5.42 3.06
C ILE A 126 7.41 3.93 3.23
N VAL A 127 6.20 3.56 3.65
CA VAL A 127 5.83 2.18 3.97
C VAL A 127 4.52 1.80 3.29
N GLY A 128 4.15 0.52 3.33
CA GLY A 128 2.85 0.08 2.82
C GLY A 128 1.69 0.67 3.63
N SER A 129 0.52 0.84 3.00
CA SER A 129 -0.68 1.37 3.67
C SER A 129 -1.09 0.65 4.98
N ALA A 130 -0.78 -0.64 5.11
CA ALA A 130 -1.13 -1.45 6.28
C ALA A 130 -0.25 -1.17 7.52
N GLU A 131 0.88 -0.51 7.34
CA GLU A 131 1.90 -0.28 8.36
C GLU A 131 2.24 1.20 8.54
N ALA A 132 1.48 2.07 7.88
CA ALA A 132 1.59 3.51 8.02
C ALA A 132 1.19 3.93 9.44
N ASP A 133 2.00 4.80 10.01
CA ASP A 133 1.79 5.42 11.30
C ASP A 133 2.39 6.83 11.23
N PRO A 134 1.58 7.85 10.90
CA PRO A 134 2.05 9.22 10.77
C PRO A 134 2.68 9.78 12.06
N PHE A 135 2.29 9.27 13.24
CA PHE A 135 2.85 9.73 14.51
C PHE A 135 4.29 9.25 14.71
N GLU A 136 4.64 8.09 14.12
CA GLU A 136 5.99 7.52 14.10
C GLU A 136 6.76 7.89 12.81
N GLY A 137 6.28 8.88 12.05
CA GLY A 137 6.93 9.31 10.80
C GLY A 137 6.83 8.28 9.66
N ARG A 138 5.92 7.30 9.75
CA ARG A 138 5.72 6.26 8.72
C ARG A 138 4.55 6.62 7.83
N ILE A 139 4.81 7.01 6.59
CA ILE A 139 3.77 7.43 5.65
C ILE A 139 3.44 6.33 4.64
N SER A 140 2.16 6.16 4.34
CA SER A 140 1.70 5.23 3.32
C SER A 140 2.21 5.64 1.93
N ASN A 141 2.65 4.66 1.14
CA ASN A 141 2.97 4.79 -0.28
C ASN A 141 1.80 5.32 -1.13
N ASP A 142 0.56 5.19 -0.64
CA ASP A 142 -0.63 5.71 -1.30
C ASP A 142 -0.91 7.19 -0.96
N SER A 143 -0.18 7.75 0.02
CA SER A 143 -0.34 9.15 0.44
C SER A 143 0.14 10.15 -0.62
N PRO A 144 -0.43 11.36 -0.68
CA PRO A 144 -0.02 12.38 -1.65
C PRO A 144 1.46 12.78 -1.53
N ILE A 145 1.99 12.85 -0.30
CA ILE A 145 3.41 13.13 -0.02
C ILE A 145 4.27 12.01 -0.59
N ALA A 146 4.01 10.74 -0.22
CA ALA A 146 4.81 9.61 -0.69
C ALA A 146 4.77 9.47 -2.22
N LYS A 147 3.60 9.64 -2.86
CA LYS A 147 3.47 9.60 -4.32
C LYS A 147 4.29 10.65 -5.03
N SER A 148 4.45 11.82 -4.42
CA SER A 148 5.26 12.90 -4.98
C SER A 148 6.75 12.60 -4.87
N LEU A 149 7.17 11.89 -3.82
CA LEU A 149 8.57 11.56 -3.52
C LEU A 149 9.04 10.24 -4.16
N LEU A 150 8.17 9.27 -4.41
CA LEU A 150 8.56 7.96 -4.94
C LEU A 150 9.27 8.07 -6.30
N GLY A 151 10.44 7.44 -6.42
CA GLY A 151 11.28 7.46 -7.63
C GLY A 151 12.16 8.71 -7.78
N LYS A 152 12.05 9.68 -6.87
CA LYS A 152 12.84 10.92 -6.86
C LYS A 152 14.21 10.70 -6.24
N GLN A 153 15.13 11.64 -6.51
CA GLN A 153 16.53 11.50 -6.10
C GLN A 153 16.99 12.58 -5.11
N ILE A 154 18.05 12.27 -4.36
CA ILE A 154 18.74 13.26 -3.51
C ILE A 154 19.14 14.49 -4.35
N GLY A 155 18.86 15.68 -3.84
CA GLY A 155 19.08 16.98 -4.48
C GLY A 155 17.96 17.42 -5.43
N GLU A 156 16.97 16.56 -5.71
CA GLU A 156 15.82 16.93 -6.55
C GLU A 156 14.86 17.83 -5.78
N LYS A 157 14.36 18.86 -6.47
CA LYS A 157 13.30 19.75 -5.97
C LYS A 157 11.95 19.26 -6.46
N VAL A 158 11.04 19.01 -5.53
CA VAL A 158 9.76 18.36 -5.79
C VAL A 158 8.64 19.17 -5.14
N THR A 159 7.51 19.31 -5.82
CA THR A 159 6.28 19.82 -5.20
C THR A 159 5.54 18.66 -4.56
N ILE A 160 5.38 18.68 -3.24
CA ILE A 160 4.57 17.72 -2.50
C ILE A 160 3.19 18.28 -2.20
N GLN A 161 2.21 17.40 -2.15
CA GLN A 161 0.82 17.72 -1.79
C GLN A 161 0.61 17.40 -0.30
N THR A 162 0.21 18.40 0.48
CA THR A 162 -0.13 18.26 1.90
C THR A 162 -1.57 18.67 2.14
N PRO A 163 -2.19 18.30 3.28
CA PRO A 163 -3.50 18.82 3.66
C PRO A 163 -3.56 20.36 3.74
N GLY A 164 -2.41 21.01 3.98
CA GLY A 164 -2.28 22.48 4.02
C GLY A 164 -2.06 23.13 2.65
N GLY A 165 -1.97 22.34 1.57
CA GLY A 165 -1.68 22.81 0.22
C GLY A 165 -0.36 22.26 -0.33
N GLU A 166 0.07 22.84 -1.46
CA GLU A 166 1.31 22.49 -2.13
C GLU A 166 2.53 23.09 -1.42
N MET A 167 3.60 22.31 -1.30
CA MET A 167 4.87 22.72 -0.72
C MET A 167 6.02 22.30 -1.63
N GLN A 168 6.97 23.21 -1.89
CA GLN A 168 8.22 22.85 -2.58
C GLN A 168 9.24 22.36 -1.57
N VAL A 169 9.82 21.20 -1.83
CA VAL A 169 10.85 20.59 -0.98
C VAL A 169 12.06 20.17 -1.80
N GLU A 170 13.22 20.11 -1.16
CA GLU A 170 14.44 19.52 -1.71
C GLU A 170 14.75 18.23 -0.94
N ILE A 171 15.01 17.14 -1.65
CA ILE A 171 15.36 15.86 -1.01
C ILE A 171 16.81 15.93 -0.53
N VAL A 172 17.01 15.85 0.78
CA VAL A 172 18.33 15.98 1.41
C VAL A 172 19.00 14.62 1.60
N SER A 173 18.25 13.59 1.97
CA SER A 173 18.82 12.26 2.19
C SER A 173 17.80 11.13 1.97
N VAL A 174 18.28 9.95 1.58
CA VAL A 174 17.49 8.72 1.48
C VAL A 174 18.28 7.58 2.13
N LYS A 175 17.70 6.96 3.16
CA LYS A 175 18.32 5.92 3.99
C LYS A 175 17.45 4.70 4.07
#